data_AF-A0A0F8YG95-F1
#
_entry.id   AF-A0A0F8YG95-F1
#
_cell.length_a   1.000
_cell.length_b   1.000
_cell.length_c   1.000
_cell.angle_alpha   90.00
_cell.angle_beta   90.00
_cell.angle_gamma   90.00
#
_symmetry.space_group_name_H-M   'P 1'
#
loop_
_entity.id
_entity.type
_entity.pdbx_description
1 polymer ?
#
loop_
_entity_poly.entity_id
_entity_poly.type
_entity_poly.pdbx_seq_one_letter_code
_entity_poly.pdbx_strand_id
1 'polypeptide(L)' 'MTDATHKMFLVIQSIAEKHGVDYDIDTESMKMLMNFIKSTRFMGEEGVEMMIIAFLVAYDRGAKNHWRVQGT' A
#
# COMPACT_ATOMS: atom_id res chain seq x y z
N MET A 1 17.78 -0.57 -6.08
CA MET A 1 16.46 0.10 -6.10
C MET A 1 16.67 1.47 -6.77
N THR A 2 15.83 1.89 -7.72
CA THR A 2 16.00 3.20 -8.39
C THR A 2 15.50 4.34 -7.49
N ASP A 3 15.99 5.56 -7.69
CA ASP A 3 15.61 6.75 -6.90
C ASP A 3 14.09 7.00 -6.90
N ALA A 4 13.43 6.81 -8.05
CA ALA A 4 11.97 6.92 -8.17
C ALA A 4 11.23 5.88 -7.32
N THR A 5 11.74 4.64 -7.26
CA THR A 5 11.15 3.56 -6.45
C THR A 5 11.29 3.85 -4.96
N HIS A 6 12.44 4.36 -4.54
CA HIS A 6 12.67 4.73 -3.15
C HIS A 6 11.78 5.90 -2.70
N LYS A 7 11.60 6.92 -3.54
CA LYS A 7 10.71 8.06 -3.24
C LYS A 7 9.25 7.64 -3.06
N MET A 8 8.73 6.77 -3.93
CA MET A 8 7.36 6.27 -3.75
C MET A 8 7.20 5.43 -2.49
N PHE A 9 8.21 4.61 -2.15
CA PHE A 9 8.19 3.85 -0.91
C PHE A 9 8.05 4.79 0.29
N LEU A 10 8.83 5.87 0.35
CA LEU A 10 8.74 6.88 1.41
C LEU A 10 7.37 7.57 1.45
N VAL A 11 6.77 7.86 0.29
CA VAL A 11 5.42 8.43 0.21
C VAL A 11 4.37 7.48 0.80
N ILE A 12 4.43 6.19 0.43
CA ILE A 12 3.48 5.19 0.93
C ILE A 12 3.64 5.02 2.45
N GLN A 13 4.88 4.92 2.93
CA GLN A 13 5.17 4.82 4.36
C GLN A 13 4.65 6.04 5.12
N SER A 14 4.93 7.25 4.62
CA SER A 14 4.50 8.50 5.25
C SER A 14 2.97 8.58 5.34
N ILE A 15 2.25 8.13 4.31
CA ILE A 15 0.78 8.07 4.32
C ILE A 15 0.28 7.03 5.33
N ALA A 16 0.88 5.84 5.36
CA ALA A 16 0.50 4.81 6.31
C ALA A 16 0.65 5.30 7.77
N GLU A 17 1.78 5.94 8.08
CA GLU A 17 2.05 6.53 9.40
C GLU A 17 1.07 7.65 9.75
N LYS A 18 0.79 8.56 8.81
CA LYS A 18 -0.19 9.65 8.98
C LYS A 18 -1.58 9.15 9.36
N HIS A 19 -2.00 8.00 8.83
CA HIS A 19 -3.34 7.44 9.05
C HIS A 19 -3.37 6.29 10.06
N GLY A 20 -2.23 5.95 10.68
CA GLY A 20 -2.15 4.85 11.64
C GLY A 20 -2.49 3.48 11.05
N VAL A 21 -2.21 3.28 9.76
CA VAL A 21 -2.45 2.01 9.06
C VAL A 21 -1.18 1.17 9.08
N ASP A 22 -1.34 -0.13 9.32
CA ASP A 22 -0.22 -1.07 9.30
C ASP A 22 0.39 -1.16 7.89
N TYR A 23 1.71 -1.13 7.84
CA TYR A 23 2.52 -1.12 6.62
C TYR A 23 3.38 -2.38 6.49
N ASP A 24 2.96 -3.47 7.15
CA ASP A 24 3.58 -4.78 6.97
C ASP A 24 3.06 -5.45 5.69
N ILE A 25 3.61 -5.05 4.54
CA ILE A 25 3.26 -5.62 3.23
C ILE A 25 4.45 -6.29 2.56
N ASP A 26 4.21 -7.43 1.91
CA ASP A 26 5.25 -8.17 1.19
C ASP A 26 5.77 -7.42 -0.05
N THR A 27 6.92 -7.87 -0.56
CA THR A 27 7.63 -7.21 -1.67
C THR A 27 6.83 -7.19 -2.98
N GLU A 28 6.02 -8.21 -3.27
CA GLU A 28 5.22 -8.26 -4.51
C GLU A 28 3.99 -7.35 -4.41
N SER A 29 3.31 -7.36 -3.26
CA SER A 29 2.20 -6.45 -2.98
C SER A 29 2.62 -4.98 -3.02
N MET A 30 3.81 -4.69 -2.51
CA MET A 30 4.43 -3.37 -2.63
C MET A 30 4.64 -2.95 -4.09
N LYS A 31 5.15 -3.85 -4.95
CA LYS A 31 5.33 -3.55 -6.37
C LYS A 31 4.01 -3.28 -7.08
N MET A 32 2.95 -4.02 -6.74
CA MET A 32 1.61 -3.78 -7.27
C MET A 32 1.09 -2.40 -6.88
N LEU A 33 1.19 -2.03 -5.60
CA LEU A 33 0.81 -0.71 -5.11
C LEU A 33 1.58 0.41 -5.81
N MET A 34 2.90 0.28 -5.94
CA MET A 34 3.71 1.27 -6.67
C MET A 34 3.32 1.42 -8.14
N ASN A 35 3.04 0.31 -8.83
CA ASN A 35 2.60 0.35 -10.22
C ASN A 35 1.23 1.01 -10.37
N PHE A 36 0.35 0.81 -9.39
CA PHE A 36 -0.98 1.43 -9.34
C PHE A 36 -0.92 2.94 -9.06
N ILE A 37 -0.02 3.38 -8.18
CA ILE A 37 0.23 4.82 -7.96
C ILE A 37 0.79 5.47 -9.24
N LYS A 38 1.72 4.79 -9.93
CA LYS A 38 2.25 5.30 -11.21
C LYS A 38 1.19 5.42 -12.30
N SER A 39 0.18 4.56 -12.31
CA SER A 39 -0.87 4.57 -13.34
C SER A 39 -1.95 5.62 -13.06
N THR A 40 -2.06 6.15 -11.84
CA THR A 40 -3.08 7.13 -11.43
C THR A 40 -2.69 8.58 -11.72
N ARG A 41 -2.20 8.82 -12.94
CA ARG A 41 -1.81 10.14 -13.47
C ARG A 41 -2.89 11.24 -13.40
N PHE A 42 -4.16 10.87 -13.19
CA PHE A 42 -5.30 11.79 -13.18
C PHE A 42 -5.92 12.01 -11.79
N MET A 43 -5.41 11.34 -10.76
CA MET A 43 -5.88 11.57 -9.39
C MET A 43 -5.09 12.68 -8.72
N GLY A 44 -5.79 13.61 -8.07
CA GLY A 44 -5.17 14.56 -7.15
C GLY A 44 -4.57 13.86 -5.93
N GLU A 45 -3.79 14.60 -5.14
CA GLU A 45 -3.05 14.06 -3.98
C GLU A 45 -3.96 13.30 -3.00
N GLU A 46 -5.12 13.85 -2.67
CA GLU A 46 -6.11 13.19 -1.79
C GLU A 46 -6.62 11.86 -2.36
N GLY A 47 -6.76 11.76 -3.68
CA GLY A 47 -7.19 10.54 -4.35
C GLY A 47 -6.15 9.44 -4.27
N VAL A 48 -4.88 9.79 -4.49
CA VAL A 48 -3.75 8.86 -4.34
C VAL A 48 -3.62 8.39 -2.89
N GLU A 49 -3.77 9.30 -1.94
CA GLU A 49 -3.72 9.00 -0.51
C GLU A 49 -4.83 8.02 -0.08
N MET A 50 -6.08 8.29 -0.47
CA MET A 50 -7.22 7.40 -0.24
C MET A 50 -7.01 6.00 -0.82
N MET A 51 -6.44 5.89 -2.02
CA MET A 51 -6.17 4.59 -2.63
C MET A 51 -5.09 3.80 -1.90
N ILE A 52 -4.01 4.47 -1.48
CA ILE A 52 -2.94 3.84 -0.71
C ILE A 52 -3.52 3.25 0.58
N ILE A 53 -4.31 4.03 1.31
CA ILE A 53 -4.98 3.59 2.53
C ILE A 53 -5.91 2.41 2.25
N ALA A 54 -6.75 2.51 1.21
CA ALA A 54 -7.68 1.44 0.84
C ALA A 54 -6.94 0.13 0.52
N PHE A 55 -5.83 0.21 -0.20
CA PHE A 55 -4.99 -0.96 -0.51
C PHE A 55 -4.42 -1.58 0.76
N LEU A 56 -3.81 -0.77 1.64
CA LEU A 56 -3.18 -1.26 2.87
C LEU A 56 -4.20 -1.88 3.83
N VAL A 57 -5.37 -1.25 4.01
CA VAL A 57 -6.46 -1.81 4.84
C VAL A 57 -7.02 -3.09 4.25
N ALA A 58 -7.18 -3.16 2.93
CA ALA A 58 -7.63 -4.39 2.25
C ALA A 58 -6.60 -5.51 2.37
N TYR A 59 -5.31 -5.19 2.25
CA TYR A 59 -4.21 -6.15 2.43
C TYR A 59 -4.19 -6.70 3.85
N ASP A 60 -4.26 -5.83 4.87
CA ASP A 60 -4.29 -6.23 6.27
C ASP A 60 -5.41 -7.23 6.56
N ARG A 61 -6.63 -6.93 6.08
CA ARG A 61 -7.79 -7.80 6.26
C ARG A 61 -7.72 -9.07 5.42
N GLY A 62 -7.20 -9.00 4.19
CA GLY A 62 -7.06 -10.13 3.29
C GLY A 62 -6.00 -11.13 3.77
N ALA A 63 -4.83 -10.64 4.15
CA ALA A 63 -3.73 -11.43 4.69
C ALA A 63 -4.11 -12.05 6.05
N LYS A 64 -4.57 -11.25 7.02
CA LYS A 64 -4.91 -11.79 8.36
C LYS A 64 -6.05 -12.81 8.33
N ASN A 65 -7.02 -12.67 7.42
CA ASN A 65 -8.10 -13.67 7.29
C ASN A 65 -7.63 -14.97 6.60
N HIS A 66 -6.68 -14.91 5.66
CA HIS A 66 -6.18 -16.11 4.98
C HIS A 66 -5.42 -17.05 5.94
N TRP A 67 -4.65 -16.48 6.87
CA TRP A 67 -3.94 -17.24 7.90
C TRP A 67 -4.89 -17.83 8.96
N ARG A 68 -6.02 -17.15 9.22
CA ARG A 68 -7.04 -17.64 10.16
C ARG A 68 -7.85 -18.82 9.60
N VAL A 69 -8.01 -18.88 8.27
CA VAL A 69 -8.77 -19.94 7.58
C VAL A 69 -7.90 -21.18 7.29
N GLN A 70 -6.57 -21.03 7.15
CA GLN A 70 -5.67 -22.17 6.96
C GLN A 70 -5.12 -22.78 8.27
N GLY A 71 -5.42 -22.16 9.42
CA GLY A 71 -4.99 -22.62 10.75
C GLY A 71 -6.06 -23.40 11.55
N THR A 72 -7.20 -23.75 10.95
CA THR A 72 -8.23 -24.64 11.50
C THR A 72 -8.26 -25.96 10.74
#